data_AF-A0A7C5FZJ5-F1
#
_entry.id   AF-A0A7C5FZJ5-F1
#
_cell.length_a   1.000
_cell.length_b   1.000
_cell.length_c   1.000
_cell.angle_alpha   90.00
_cell.angle_beta   90.00
_cell.angle_gamma   90.00
#
_symmetry.space_group_name_H-M   'P 1'
#
loop_
_entity.id
_entity.type
_entity.pdbx_description
1 polymer ?
#
loop_
_entity_poly.entity_id
_entity_poly.type
_entity_poly.pdbx_seq_one_letter_code
_entity_poly.pdbx_strand_id
1 'polypeptide(L)'
;MRCSPRIWGSRKVRATLYLPVDVLEEARNAAVYLGGYPLRLTLAKLAEQALRAELQRLKDLYNHGHDFPQRTEQLKGGRPIAA
;
A
#
# COMPACT_ATOMS: atom_id res chain seq x y z
N MET A 1 3.23 28.49 13.50
CA MET A 1 2.59 27.57 12.55
C MET A 1 2.69 26.17 13.13
N ARG A 2 1.59 25.57 13.62
CA ARG A 2 1.63 24.25 14.26
C ARG A 2 1.26 23.19 13.22
N CYS A 3 2.22 22.33 12.88
CA CYS A 3 1.96 21.10 12.14
C CYS A 3 1.06 20.22 13.01
N SER A 4 -0.19 20.03 12.58
CA SER A 4 -1.12 19.11 13.24
C SER A 4 -0.70 17.67 12.92
N PRO A 5 -0.51 16.78 13.91
CA PRO A 5 -0.14 15.39 13.64
C PRO A 5 -1.34 14.69 13.00
N ARG A 6 -1.16 14.10 11.80
CA ARG A 6 -2.17 13.21 11.20
C ARG A 6 -2.36 12.00 12.12
N ILE A 7 -3.37 12.06 12.98
CA ILE A 7 -3.83 11.01 13.90
C ILE A 7 -4.44 9.77 13.20
N TRP A 8 -4.04 9.47 11.97
CA TRP A 8 -4.57 8.35 11.18
C TRP A 8 -3.69 7.08 11.24
N GLY A 9 -2.66 7.05 12.10
CA GLY A 9 -1.62 6.02 12.08
C GLY A 9 -2.06 4.59 12.40
N SER A 10 -3.28 4.37 12.90
CA SER A 10 -3.69 3.07 13.45
C SER A 10 -4.99 2.48 12.88
N ARG A 11 -5.80 3.23 12.13
CA ARG A 11 -7.06 2.70 11.59
C ARG A 11 -6.83 1.97 10.27
N LYS A 12 -7.04 0.65 10.26
CA LYS A 12 -7.07 -0.15 9.04
C LYS A 12 -8.39 0.08 8.29
N VAL A 13 -8.31 0.19 6.97
CA VAL A 13 -9.48 0.28 6.07
C VAL A 13 -9.40 -0.84 5.04
N ARG A 14 -10.56 -1.32 4.55
CA ARG A 14 -10.62 -2.30 3.46
C ARG A 14 -10.45 -1.58 2.12
N ALA A 15 -9.54 -2.09 1.29
CA ALA A 15 -9.39 -1.70 -0.10
C ALA A 15 -9.50 -2.94 -1.00
N THR A 16 -10.06 -2.77 -2.19
CA THR A 16 -10.14 -3.81 -3.22
C THR A 16 -9.34 -3.35 -4.43
N LEU A 17 -8.42 -4.19 -4.90
CA LEU A 17 -7.54 -3.93 -6.04
C LEU A 17 -7.68 -5.08 -7.04
N TYR A 18 -7.55 -4.76 -8.33
CA TYR A 18 -7.33 -5.75 -9.37
C TYR A 18 -5.84 -5.98 -9.52
N LEU A 19 -5.40 -7.23 -9.45
CA LEU A 19 -4.01 -7.64 -9.58
C LEU A 19 -3.91 -8.79 -10.58
N PRO A 20 -2.79 -8.92 -11.30
CA PRO A 20 -2.46 -10.14 -12.03
C PRO A 20 -2.54 -11.37 -11.12
N VAL A 21 -3.06 -12.47 -11.66
CA VAL A 21 -3.32 -13.71 -10.90
C VAL A 21 -2.02 -14.30 -10.36
N ASP A 22 -1.00 -14.35 -11.19
CA ASP A 22 0.35 -14.81 -10.86
C ASP A 22 0.96 -14.06 -9.67
N VAL A 23 0.87 -12.72 -9.68
CA VAL A 23 1.36 -11.89 -8.57
C VAL A 23 0.63 -12.20 -7.27
N LEU A 24 -0.70 -12.37 -7.32
CA LEU A 24 -1.48 -12.66 -6.13
C LEU A 24 -1.22 -14.07 -5.59
N GLU A 25 -1.05 -15.06 -6.45
CA GLU A 25 -0.72 -16.43 -6.04
C GLU A 25 0.69 -16.52 -5.45
N GLU A 26 1.68 -15.83 -6.02
CA GLU A 26 3.02 -15.76 -5.42
C GLU A 26 2.98 -15.08 -4.04
N ALA A 27 2.23 -13.98 -3.90
CA ALA A 27 2.04 -13.31 -2.61
C ALA A 27 1.38 -14.22 -1.56
N ARG A 28 0.40 -15.06 -1.98
CA ARG A 28 -0.24 -16.07 -1.11
C ARG A 28 0.76 -17.13 -0.66
N ASN A 29 1.56 -17.66 -1.58
CA ASN A 29 2.61 -18.63 -1.27
C ASN A 29 3.60 -18.05 -0.25
N ALA A 30 4.07 -16.82 -0.46
CA ALA A 30 4.97 -16.14 0.48
C ALA A 30 4.35 -15.95 1.86
N ALA A 31 3.07 -15.55 1.93
CA ALA A 31 2.37 -15.38 3.20
C ALA A 31 2.21 -16.71 3.96
N VAL A 32 1.95 -17.81 3.26
CA VAL A 32 1.89 -19.15 3.87
C VAL A 32 3.27 -19.58 4.36
N TYR A 33 4.29 -19.48 3.50
CA TYR A 33 5.65 -19.92 3.81
C TYR A 33 6.28 -19.12 4.97
N LEU A 34 6.02 -17.81 5.04
CA LEU A 34 6.59 -16.89 6.04
C LEU A 34 5.60 -16.53 7.16
N GLY A 35 4.46 -17.23 7.26
CA GLY A 35 3.42 -16.98 8.26
C GLY A 35 3.82 -17.35 9.69
N GLY A 36 4.89 -18.13 9.85
CA GLY A 36 5.44 -18.55 11.16
C GLY A 36 6.37 -17.52 11.81
N TYR A 37 6.89 -17.87 12.99
CA TYR A 37 7.93 -17.09 13.66
C TYR A 37 9.23 -17.11 12.83
N PRO A 38 10.00 -16.00 12.73
CA PRO A 38 9.81 -14.71 13.41
C PRO A 38 8.93 -13.71 12.65
N LEU A 39 8.67 -13.93 11.36
CA LEU A 39 8.11 -12.90 10.49
C LEU A 39 6.61 -12.68 10.68
N ARG A 40 5.86 -13.75 11.01
CA ARG A 40 4.40 -13.76 11.12
C ARG A 40 3.74 -13.00 9.96
N LEU A 41 4.18 -13.32 8.73
CA LEU A 41 3.76 -12.59 7.54
C LEU A 41 2.28 -12.88 7.25
N THR A 42 1.57 -11.86 6.81
CA THR A 42 0.20 -11.97 6.29
C THR A 42 0.12 -11.19 4.99
N LEU A 43 -0.87 -11.50 4.14
CA LEU A 43 -1.10 -10.73 2.91
C LEU A 43 -1.30 -9.24 3.18
N ALA A 44 -1.99 -8.90 4.27
CA ALA A 44 -2.20 -7.50 4.67
C ALA A 44 -0.89 -6.80 5.05
N LYS A 45 0.00 -7.49 5.80
CA LYS A 45 1.31 -6.97 6.17
C LYS A 45 2.22 -6.82 4.95
N LEU A 46 2.23 -7.81 4.06
CA LEU A 46 2.95 -7.77 2.80
C LEU A 46 2.49 -6.59 1.93
N ALA A 47 1.18 -6.46 1.73
CA ALA A 47 0.60 -5.37 0.94
C ALA A 47 0.91 -3.99 1.54
N GLU A 48 0.81 -3.84 2.87
CA GLU A 48 1.18 -2.59 3.53
C GLU A 48 2.66 -2.25 3.33
N GLN A 49 3.56 -3.23 3.51
CA GLN A 49 5.00 -3.02 3.34
C GLN A 49 5.34 -2.67 1.88
N ALA A 50 4.78 -3.39 0.92
CA ALA A 50 4.97 -3.13 -0.50
C ALA A 50 4.49 -1.73 -0.90
N LEU A 51 3.28 -1.34 -0.47
CA LEU A 51 2.75 0.00 -0.73
C LEU A 51 3.60 1.11 -0.09
N ARG A 52 4.08 0.92 1.15
CA ARG A 52 4.95 1.91 1.80
C ARG A 52 6.30 2.04 1.10
N ALA A 53 6.91 0.92 0.72
CA ALA A 53 8.19 0.92 0.02
C ALA A 53 8.06 1.60 -1.36
N GLU A 54 7.02 1.27 -2.11
CA GLU A 54 6.78 1.89 -3.42
C GLU A 54 6.45 3.38 -3.31
N LEU A 55 5.63 3.78 -2.34
CA LEU A 55 5.37 5.20 -2.10
C LEU A 55 6.65 5.95 -1.75
N GLN A 56 7.55 5.37 -0.94
CA GLN A 56 8.84 6.00 -0.65
C GLN A 56 9.67 6.15 -1.93
N ARG A 57 9.79 5.09 -2.74
CA ARG A 57 10.48 5.12 -4.04
C ARG A 57 9.93 6.23 -4.94
N LEU A 58 8.61 6.38 -5.01
CA LEU A 58 7.96 7.42 -5.83
C LEU A 58 8.20 8.83 -5.29
N LYS A 59 8.25 9.03 -3.97
CA LYS A 59 8.62 10.32 -3.38
C LYS A 59 10.04 10.70 -3.74
N ASP A 60 10.97 9.75 -3.62
CA ASP A 60 12.38 9.98 -3.90
C ASP A 60 12.60 10.34 -5.38
N LEU A 61 11.90 9.65 -6.30
CA LEU A 61 12.02 9.86 -7.73
C LEU A 61 11.30 11.11 -8.25
N TYR A 62 10.11 11.41 -7.73
CA TYR A 62 9.20 12.38 -8.36
C TYR A 62 8.82 13.55 -7.45
N ASN A 63 9.25 13.55 -6.18
CA ASN A 63 8.88 14.59 -5.23
C ASN A 63 10.04 14.96 -4.29
N HIS A 64 11.29 14.77 -4.72
CA HIS A 64 12.50 15.10 -3.96
C HIS A 64 12.52 14.52 -2.52
N GLY A 65 11.94 13.33 -2.35
CA GLY A 65 11.81 12.66 -1.05
C GLY A 65 10.73 13.25 -0.13
N HIS A 66 10.03 14.30 -0.54
CA HIS A 66 8.94 14.91 0.23
C HIS A 66 7.63 14.12 0.10
N ASP A 67 6.72 14.33 1.06
CA ASP A 67 5.36 13.78 0.99
C ASP A 67 4.57 14.36 -0.17
N PHE A 68 3.75 13.53 -0.83
CA PHE A 68 2.80 13.98 -1.85
C PHE A 68 1.76 14.94 -1.24
N PRO A 69 1.33 15.97 -1.99
CA PRO A 69 0.28 16.88 -1.53
C PRO A 69 -1.03 16.14 -1.30
N GLN A 70 -1.85 16.68 -0.39
CA GLN A 70 -3.17 16.11 -0.13
C GLN A 70 -4.07 16.29 -1.36
N ARG A 71 -4.74 15.21 -1.78
CA ARG A 71 -5.71 15.27 -2.89
C ARG A 71 -6.79 16.33 -2.60
N THR A 72 -7.11 17.14 -3.61
CA THR A 72 -8.16 18.17 -3.57
C THR A 72 -9.56 17.57 -3.80
N GLU A 73 -9.62 16.42 -4.46
CA GLU A 73 -10.86 15.69 -4.75
C GLU A 73 -10.74 14.22 -4.33
N GLN A 74 -11.87 13.57 -4.08
CA GLN A 74 -11.89 12.12 -3.89
C GLN A 74 -11.56 11.42 -5.21
N LEU A 75 -10.81 10.34 -5.13
CA LEU A 75 -10.65 9.45 -6.29
C LEU A 75 -12.03 8.97 -6.72
N LYS A 76 -12.44 9.34 -7.94
CA LYS A 76 -13.66 8.80 -8.55
C LYS A 76 -13.42 7.30 -8.75
N GLY A 77 -14.24 6.46 -8.12
CA GLY A 77 -14.15 5.02 -8.30
C GLY A 77 -14.38 4.67 -9.76
N GLY A 78 -13.35 4.17 -10.45
CA GLY A 78 -13.44 3.67 -11.81
C GLY A 78 -13.27 2.16 -11.82
N ARG A 79 -14.14 1.45 -12.55
CA ARG A 79 -13.85 0.10 -13.02
C ARG A 79 -12.71 0.23 -14.03
N PRO A 80 -11.58 -0.49 -13.91
CA PRO A 80 -10.60 -0.51 -14.98
C PRO A 80 -11.29 -0.99 -16.25
N ILE A 81 -11.40 -0.14 -17.26
CA ILE A 81 -11.73 -0.56 -18.61
C ILE A 81 -10.43 -1.16 -19.13
N ALA A 82 -10.42 -2.49 -19.24
CA ALA A 82 -9.40 -3.35 -19.85
C ALA A 82 -8.09 -2.67 -20.31
N ALA A 83 -6.97 -3.12 -19.75
CA ALA A 83 -5.68 -3.11 -20.42
C ALA A 83 -5.24 -4.56 -20.61
#